data_AF-A0A183HWS8-F1
#
_entry.id   AF-A0A183HWS8-F1
#
_cell.length_a   1.000
_cell.length_b   1.000
_cell.length_c   1.000
_cell.angle_alpha   90.00
_cell.angle_beta   90.00
_cell.angle_gamma   90.00
#
_symmetry.space_group_name_H-M   'P 1'
#
loop_
_entity.id
_entity.type
_entity.pdbx_description
1 polymer ?
#
loop_
_entity_poly.entity_id
_entity_poly.type
_entity_poly.pdbx_seq_one_letter_code
_entity_poly.pdbx_strand_id
1 'polypeptide(L)'
;MKNNRLQTINSSEIEKIDWMRIGNKPGIRICLSSGIRHRFGGFAEKVQQDFEEVKKFALDRWNIDVDPVEQCIKGWNYGKAEVKGKFYLAIIIRFFSCFNYFVEFCPFF
;
A
#
# COMPACT_ATOMS: atom_id res chain seq x y z
N MET A 1 17.49 12.81 3.37
CA MET A 1 18.69 12.03 3.70
C MET A 1 18.44 10.59 3.27
N LYS A 2 19.10 10.11 2.20
CA LYS A 2 18.92 8.73 1.71
C LYS A 2 19.68 7.82 2.67
N ASN A 3 18.96 7.09 3.51
CA ASN A 3 19.56 6.11 4.41
C ASN A 3 19.71 4.79 3.66
N ASN A 4 20.91 4.21 3.63
CA ASN A 4 21.18 2.92 2.99
C ASN A 4 20.70 1.75 3.86
N ARG A 5 19.50 1.90 4.44
CA ARG A 5 18.90 0.89 5.32
C ARG A 5 18.26 -0.19 4.46
N LEU A 6 18.82 -1.39 4.51
CA LEU A 6 18.23 -2.57 3.91
C LEU A 6 16.93 -2.90 4.65
N GLN A 7 15.84 -3.01 3.89
CA GLN A 7 14.55 -3.45 4.41
C GLN A 7 14.27 -4.86 3.89
N THR A 8 14.25 -5.82 4.81
CA THR A 8 13.90 -7.22 4.52
C THR A 8 12.51 -7.48 5.06
N ILE A 9 11.66 -8.06 4.21
CA ILE A 9 10.27 -8.42 4.56
C ILE A 9 10.15 -9.92 4.40
N ASN A 10 9.67 -10.60 5.46
CA ASN A 10 9.40 -12.02 5.40
C ASN A 10 8.14 -12.28 4.58
N SER A 11 8.18 -13.26 3.68
CA SER A 11 7.02 -13.62 2.85
C SER A 11 5.82 -14.09 3.67
N SER A 12 6.05 -14.73 4.82
CA SER A 12 5.01 -15.18 5.74
C SER A 12 4.21 -14.05 6.39
N GLU A 13 4.78 -12.84 6.42
CA GLU A 13 4.12 -11.67 7.01
C GLU A 13 3.28 -10.91 5.99
N ILE A 14 3.44 -11.20 4.69
CA ILE A 14 2.70 -10.53 3.62
C ILE A 14 1.25 -11.03 3.64
N GLU A 15 0.33 -10.12 3.92
CA GLU A 15 -1.11 -10.42 3.93
C GLU A 15 -1.76 -10.05 2.61
N LYS A 16 -1.41 -8.87 2.07
CA LYS A 16 -2.01 -8.36 0.83
C LYS A 16 -1.03 -7.52 0.04
N ILE A 17 -1.14 -7.58 -1.29
CA ILE A 17 -0.43 -6.70 -2.21
C ILE A 17 -1.47 -5.92 -3.03
N ASP A 18 -1.40 -4.59 -2.96
CA ASP A 18 -2.25 -3.70 -3.76
C ASP A 18 -1.41 -3.02 -4.84
N TRP A 19 -1.91 -3.02 -6.08
CA TRP A 19 -1.39 -2.21 -7.17
C TRP A 19 -2.11 -0.87 -7.19
N MET A 20 -1.39 0.22 -6.98
CA MET A 20 -1.99 1.54 -6.83
C MET A 20 -1.11 2.63 -7.43
N ARG A 21 -1.71 3.77 -7.76
CA ARG A 21 -0.96 4.94 -8.18
C ARG A 21 -0.31 5.60 -6.97
N ILE A 22 1.01 5.82 -7.01
CA ILE A 22 1.75 6.57 -5.99
C ILE A 22 2.23 7.87 -6.63
N GLY A 23 1.54 8.97 -6.34
CA GLY A 23 1.73 10.23 -7.07
C GLY A 23 1.28 10.08 -8.52
N ASN A 24 2.19 10.32 -9.47
CA ASN A 24 1.88 10.18 -10.90
C ASN A 24 2.21 8.80 -11.47
N LYS A 25 2.98 7.97 -10.77
CA LYS A 25 3.49 6.68 -11.29
C LYS A 25 2.78 5.48 -10.65
N PRO A 26 2.74 4.32 -11.32
CA PRO A 26 2.30 3.08 -10.70
C PRO A 26 3.24 2.67 -9.55
N GLY A 27 2.70 1.92 -8.60
CA GLY A 27 3.36 1.50 -7.39
C GLY A 27 2.70 0.29 -6.76
N ILE A 28 3.48 -0.40 -5.93
CA ILE A 28 3.02 -1.54 -5.15
C ILE A 28 2.94 -1.12 -3.69
N ARG A 29 1.86 -1.52 -3.04
CA ARG A 29 1.71 -1.45 -1.59
C ARG A 29 1.64 -2.86 -1.01
N ILE A 30 2.63 -3.22 -0.21
CA ILE A 30 2.67 -4.48 0.53
C ILE A 30 2.12 -4.22 1.92
N CYS A 31 1.04 -4.92 2.28
CA CYS A 31 0.44 -4.89 3.60
C CYS A 31 0.90 -6.12 4.38
N LEU A 32 1.50 -5.89 5.54
CA LEU A 32 1.90 -6.93 6.46
C LEU A 32 0.79 -7.20 7.47
N SER A 33 0.72 -8.43 7.97
CA SER A 33 -0.18 -8.85 9.06
C SER A 33 0.01 -8.04 10.35
N SER A 34 1.19 -7.43 10.55
CA SER A 34 1.47 -6.48 11.64
C SER A 34 0.73 -5.15 11.50
N GLY A 35 0.10 -4.88 10.35
CA GLY A 35 -0.54 -3.62 9.99
C GLY A 35 0.40 -2.60 9.35
N ILE A 36 1.70 -2.91 9.25
CA ILE A 36 2.69 -2.08 8.57
C ILE A 36 2.48 -2.16 7.06
N ARG A 37 2.62 -1.02 6.36
CA ARG A 37 2.46 -0.95 4.91
C ARG A 37 3.71 -0.37 4.25
N HIS A 38 4.34 -1.17 3.40
CA HIS A 38 5.48 -0.74 2.60
C HIS A 38 5.00 -0.29 1.23
N ARG A 39 5.46 0.88 0.80
CA ARG A 39 5.11 1.49 -0.49
C ARG A 39 6.35 1.54 -1.36
N PHE A 40 6.32 0.81 -2.47
CA PHE A 40 7.37 0.80 -3.46
C PHE A 40 6.86 1.47 -4.73
N GLY A 41 7.44 2.61 -5.06
CA GLY A 41 7.19 3.31 -6.32
C GLY A 41 8.41 3.21 -7.24
N GLY A 42 8.25 3.69 -8.48
CA GLY A 42 9.34 3.71 -9.47
C GLY A 42 9.09 2.87 -10.71
N PHE A 43 7.93 2.20 -10.78
CA PHE A 43 7.49 1.49 -11.98
C PHE A 43 7.27 2.45 -13.14
N ALA A 44 7.50 1.96 -14.35
CA ALA A 44 7.37 2.76 -15.56
C ALA A 44 5.89 3.02 -15.86
N GLU A 45 5.55 4.25 -16.26
CA GLU A 45 4.15 4.70 -16.41
C GLU A 45 3.41 3.99 -17.56
N LYS A 46 4.13 3.34 -18.49
CA LYS A 46 3.59 2.79 -19.74
C LYS A 46 3.49 1.27 -19.78
N VAL A 47 3.78 0.57 -18.69
CA VAL A 47 4.07 -0.87 -18.78
C VAL A 47 3.04 -1.67 -18.00
N GLN A 48 1.93 -2.03 -18.67
CA GLN A 48 0.99 -3.06 -18.22
C GLN A 48 1.73 -4.39 -17.92
N GLN A 49 2.87 -4.62 -18.57
CA GLN A 49 3.74 -5.78 -18.36
C GLN A 49 4.33 -5.84 -16.94
N ASP A 50 4.62 -4.70 -16.30
CA ASP A 50 5.15 -4.67 -14.93
C ASP A 50 4.10 -5.19 -13.95
N PHE A 51 2.82 -4.82 -14.16
CA PHE A 51 1.72 -5.32 -13.35
C PHE A 51 1.55 -6.84 -13.52
N GLU A 52 1.57 -7.33 -14.75
CA GLU A 52 1.43 -8.77 -15.03
C GLU A 52 2.62 -9.58 -14.48
N GLU A 53 3.84 -9.06 -14.56
CA GLU A 53 5.04 -9.70 -14.01
C GLU A 53 4.98 -9.76 -12.49
N VAL A 54 4.61 -8.65 -11.84
CA VAL A 54 4.42 -8.58 -10.38
C VAL A 54 3.31 -9.53 -9.94
N LYS A 55 2.20 -9.58 -10.67
CA LYS A 55 1.07 -10.47 -10.38
C LYS A 55 1.49 -11.94 -10.46
N LYS A 56 2.16 -12.33 -11.54
CA LYS A 56 2.69 -13.70 -11.71
C LYS A 56 3.69 -14.04 -10.60
N PHE A 57 4.62 -13.15 -10.31
CA PHE A 57 5.61 -13.36 -9.25
C PHE A 57 4.97 -13.55 -7.87
N ALA A 58 4.00 -12.71 -7.53
CA ALA A 58 3.28 -12.79 -6.26
C ALA A 58 2.47 -14.10 -6.14
N LEU A 59 1.82 -14.52 -7.23
CA LEU A 59 1.08 -15.77 -7.30
C LEU A 59 2.03 -16.98 -7.16
N ASP A 60 3.10 -17.01 -7.94
CA ASP A 60 4.02 -18.15 -8.01
C ASP A 60 4.84 -18.32 -6.73
N ARG A 61 5.26 -17.21 -6.10
CA ARG A 61 6.17 -17.25 -4.95
C ARG A 61 5.47 -17.20 -3.60
N TRP A 62 4.36 -16.47 -3.52
CA TRP A 62 3.66 -16.21 -2.26
C TRP A 62 2.22 -16.71 -2.26
N ASN A 63 1.68 -17.15 -3.42
CA ASN A 63 0.28 -17.53 -3.57
C ASN A 63 -0.68 -16.39 -3.15
N ILE A 64 -0.31 -15.15 -3.45
CA ILE A 64 -1.06 -13.93 -3.14
C ILE A 64 -1.47 -13.25 -4.44
N ASP A 65 -2.75 -12.92 -4.57
CA ASP A 65 -3.25 -12.15 -5.70
C ASP A 65 -2.98 -10.64 -5.52
N VAL A 66 -2.79 -9.95 -6.63
CA VAL A 66 -2.48 -8.51 -6.66
C VAL A 66 -3.67 -7.76 -7.23
N ASP A 67 -4.36 -7.00 -6.37
CA ASP A 67 -5.56 -6.25 -6.75
C ASP A 67 -5.22 -4.82 -7.17
N PRO A 68 -5.74 -4.32 -8.30
CA PRO A 68 -5.71 -2.90 -8.61
C PRO A 68 -6.64 -2.14 -7.65
N VAL A 69 -6.08 -1.21 -6.89
CA VAL A 69 -6.83 -0.36 -5.97
C VAL A 69 -6.85 1.07 -6.51
N GLU A 70 -8.03 1.50 -6.95
CA GLU A 70 -8.26 2.89 -7.33
C GLU A 70 -8.38 3.76 -6.08
N GLN A 71 -7.64 4.87 -6.06
CA GLN A 71 -7.72 5.85 -4.98
C GLN A 71 -8.69 6.97 -5.35
N CYS A 72 -9.34 7.54 -4.34
CA CYS A 72 -10.19 8.70 -4.56
C CYS A 72 -9.33 9.96 -4.80
N ILE A 73 -9.29 10.45 -6.05
CA ILE A 73 -8.52 11.64 -6.46
C ILE A 73 -9.33 12.94 -6.28
N LYS A 74 -10.63 12.83 -5.95
CA LYS A 74 -11.58 13.96 -5.95
C LYS A 74 -11.33 15.00 -4.84
N GLY A 75 -10.45 14.75 -3.87
CA GLY A 75 -10.09 15.71 -2.82
C GLY A 75 -11.20 15.97 -1.79
N TRP A 76 -12.14 15.04 -1.64
CA TRP A 76 -13.19 15.16 -0.63
C TRP A 76 -12.59 14.84 0.74
N ASN A 77 -12.97 15.58 1.78
CA ASN A 77 -12.40 15.45 3.13
C ASN A 77 -13.41 14.94 4.17
N TYR A 78 -14.61 14.54 3.72
CA TYR A 78 -15.63 13.93 4.56
C TYR A 78 -15.79 12.46 4.19
N GLY A 79 -15.70 11.58 5.19
CA GLY A 79 -15.72 10.15 5.00
C GLY A 79 -15.80 9.39 6.32
N LYS A 80 -15.88 8.07 6.23
CA LYS A 80 -15.82 7.19 7.38
C LYS A 80 -14.36 6.91 7.73
N ALA A 81 -13.97 7.21 8.97
CA ALA A 81 -12.68 6.83 9.50
C ALA A 81 -12.75 5.38 10.01
N GLU A 82 -11.96 4.49 9.44
CA GLU A 82 -11.84 3.10 9.89
C GLU A 82 -10.43 2.86 10.44
N VAL A 83 -10.36 2.58 11.73
CA VAL A 83 -9.13 2.11 12.38
C VAL A 83 -9.07 0.60 12.17
N LYS A 84 -8.05 0.10 11.46
CA LYS A 84 -7.80 -1.34 11.36
C LYS A 84 -6.45 -1.66 12.00
N GLY A 85 -6.47 -2.38 13.12
CA GLY A 85 -5.25 -2.70 13.87
C GLY A 85 -4.70 -1.52 14.69
N LYS A 86 -3.45 -1.65 15.16
CA LYS A 86 -2.84 -0.70 16.11
C LYS A 86 -2.25 0.57 15.48
N PHE A 87 -1.85 0.51 14.20
CA PHE A 87 -1.03 1.56 13.56
C PHE A 87 -1.67 2.19 12.31
N TYR A 88 -2.89 1.81 11.98
CA TYR A 88 -3.48 2.12 10.69
C TYR A 88 -4.86 2.76 10.83
N LEU A 89 -4.95 3.97 10.26
CA LEU A 89 -6.20 4.71 10.06
C LEU A 89 -6.44 4.91 8.56
N ALA A 90 -7.60 4.44 8.10
CA ALA A 90 -8.11 4.68 6.76
C ALA A 90 -9.22 5.73 6.79
N ILE A 91 -9.20 6.66 5.84
CA ILE A 91 -10.38 7.48 5.55
C ILE A 91 -11.01 6.95 4.27
N ILE A 92 -12.23 6.44 4.39
CA ILE A 92 -13.03 5.88 3.29
C ILE A 92 -14.07 6.89 2.86
N ILE A 93 -14.06 7.25 1.58
CA ILE A 93 -15.04 8.15 0.96
C ILE A 93 -15.76 7.39 -0.12
N ARG A 94 -17.07 7.19 0.05
CA ARG A 94 -17.94 6.49 -0.91
C ARG A 94 -17.29 5.23 -1.51
N PHE A 95 -16.84 4.33 -0.64
CA PHE A 95 -16.17 3.05 -0.95
C PHE A 95 -14.71 3.11 -1.43
N PHE A 96 -14.13 4.29 -1.63
CA PHE A 96 -12.73 4.43 -2.02
C PHE A 96 -11.86 4.93 -0.86
N SER A 97 -10.72 4.29 -0.63
CA SER A 97 -9.72 4.74 0.35
C SER A 97 -8.97 5.96 -0.18
N CYS A 98 -9.00 7.06 0.57
CA CYS A 98 -8.40 8.33 0.16
C CYS A 98 -7.00 8.50 0.73
N PHE A 99 -6.86 8.31 2.04
CA PHE A 99 -5.59 8.46 2.75
C PHE A 99 -5.42 7.35 3.77
N ASN A 100 -4.17 6.90 3.90
CA ASN A 100 -3.75 5.92 4.88
C ASN A 100 -2.61 6.56 5.67
N TYR A 101 -2.89 6.96 6.90
CA TYR A 101 -1.91 7.55 7.80
C TYR A 101 -1.33 6.43 8.68
N PHE A 102 0.00 6.41 8.81
CA PHE A 102 0.65 5.66 9.87
C PHE A 102 0.43 6.46 11.14
N VAL A 103 -0.29 5.89 12.10
CA VAL A 103 -0.43 6.50 13.42
C VAL A 103 0.86 6.17 14.18
N GLU A 104 1.91 6.96 13.94
CA GLU A 104 2.97 7.07 14.92
C GLU A 104 2.35 7.78 16.13
N PHE A 105 2.05 7.01 17.18
CA PHE A 105 1.87 7.58 18.51
C PHE A 105 3.21 8.22 18.88
N CYS A 106 3.40 9.49 18.55
CA CYS A 106 4.37 10.34 19.23
C CYS A 106 3.83 10.53 20.65
N PRO A 107 4.47 9.99 21.70
CA PRO A 107 4.15 10.42 23.05
C PRO A 107 4.74 11.82 23.20
N PHE A 108 3.92 12.85 22.96
CA PHE A 108 4.22 14.18 23.47
C PHE A 108 3.98 14.13 24.99
N PHE A 109 5.06 13.94 25.73
CA PHE A 109 5.22 14.48 27.08
C PHE A 109 6.02 15.78 26.97
#